data_AF-A0AA96XMW0-F1
#
_entry.id   AF-A0AA96XMW0-F1
#
_cell.length_a   1.000
_cell.length_b   1.000
_cell.length_c   1.000
_cell.angle_alpha   90.00
_cell.angle_beta   90.00
_cell.angle_gamma   90.00
#
_symmetry.space_group_name_H-M   'P 1'
#
loop_
_entity.id
_entity.type
_entity.pdbx_description
1 polymer ?
#
loop_
_entity_poly.entity_id
_entity_poly.type
_entity_poly.pdbx_seq_one_letter_code
_entity_poly.pdbx_strand_id
1 'polypeptide(L)'
;MAWLFLPLALNEVLLRRFPQTHALLDDPRAFIHFGLFFLGGHLLGRCPRVIEHLVARRKALLGACGLLFAVMAPPNEYAFPLETLGRTALQWLFILTALAWARACIHVRRPWLQYARERAYPFYILHQTVIVIVGFAVVDWPVGPWGLFLAVLTLTFSLTWGLCEGVARVPWLRACFGMPARSKRAAPIHAAAPVHTA
;
A
#
# COMPACT_ATOMS: atom_id res chain seq x y z
N MET A 1 17.30 -3.15 -10.42
CA MET A 1 15.91 -3.06 -10.92
C MET A 1 15.45 -4.38 -11.50
N ALA A 2 16.18 -4.99 -12.44
CA ALA A 2 15.84 -6.31 -13.01
C ALA A 2 15.53 -7.39 -11.96
N TRP A 3 16.31 -7.45 -10.88
CA TRP A 3 16.11 -8.45 -9.81
C TRP A 3 14.75 -8.33 -9.08
N LEU A 4 14.08 -7.18 -9.11
CA LEU A 4 12.78 -6.98 -8.44
C LEU A 4 11.61 -7.49 -9.30
N PHE A 5 11.64 -7.21 -10.59
CA PHE A 5 10.53 -7.57 -11.48
C PHE A 5 10.71 -8.93 -12.16
N LEU A 6 11.95 -9.42 -12.33
CA LEU A 6 12.21 -10.68 -13.03
C LEU A 6 11.61 -11.91 -12.32
N PRO A 7 11.75 -12.08 -10.99
CA PRO A 7 11.10 -13.21 -10.29
C PRO A 7 9.57 -13.15 -10.39
N LEU A 8 9.00 -11.95 -10.37
CA LEU A 8 7.57 -11.73 -10.51
C LEU A 8 7.08 -12.03 -11.92
N ALA A 9 7.78 -11.55 -12.95
CA ALA A 9 7.43 -11.87 -14.33
C ALA A 9 7.60 -13.37 -14.61
N LEU A 10 8.62 -14.00 -14.03
CA LEU A 10 8.81 -15.45 -14.11
C LEU A 10 7.65 -16.20 -13.44
N ASN A 11 7.19 -15.76 -12.26
CA ASN A 11 6.00 -16.30 -11.61
C ASN A 11 4.76 -16.21 -12.51
N GLU A 12 4.51 -15.04 -13.10
CA GLU A 12 3.38 -14.82 -14.01
C GLU A 12 3.44 -15.70 -15.27
N VAL A 13 4.64 -15.93 -15.80
CA VAL A 13 4.86 -16.77 -16.99
C VAL A 13 4.73 -18.24 -16.66
N LEU A 14 5.40 -18.72 -15.61
CA LEU A 14 5.47 -20.15 -15.25
C LEU A 14 4.15 -20.66 -14.67
N LEU A 15 3.49 -19.87 -13.83
CA LEU A 15 2.25 -20.26 -13.15
C LEU A 15 0.99 -19.76 -13.86
N ARG A 16 1.09 -19.31 -15.12
CA ARG A 16 -0.04 -18.80 -15.91
C ARG A 16 -1.24 -19.75 -15.95
N ARG A 17 -1.00 -21.07 -15.93
CA ARG A 17 -2.05 -22.10 -15.98
C ARG A 17 -2.89 -22.16 -14.70
N PHE A 18 -2.39 -21.63 -13.59
CA PHE A 18 -3.12 -21.56 -12.34
C PHE A 18 -4.01 -20.30 -12.35
N PRO A 19 -5.32 -20.43 -12.10
CA PRO A 19 -6.21 -19.29 -12.00
C PRO A 19 -5.88 -18.48 -10.75
N GLN A 20 -5.98 -17.16 -10.86
CA GLN A 20 -5.83 -16.26 -9.73
C GLN A 20 -7.21 -16.10 -9.06
N THR A 21 -7.39 -16.77 -7.93
CA THR A 21 -8.62 -16.79 -7.12
C THR A 21 -8.48 -15.99 -5.83
N HIS A 22 -7.25 -15.60 -5.47
CA HIS A 22 -6.88 -15.01 -4.19
C HIS A 22 -7.16 -15.92 -2.98
N ALA A 23 -7.23 -17.23 -3.20
CA ALA A 23 -7.29 -18.23 -2.13
C ALA A 23 -5.93 -18.36 -1.42
N LEU A 24 -5.94 -18.83 -0.17
CA LEU A 24 -4.70 -18.99 0.61
C LEU A 24 -3.91 -20.25 0.24
N LEU A 25 -4.59 -21.38 0.02
CA LEU A 25 -3.95 -22.69 -0.13
C LEU A 25 -3.91 -23.17 -1.59
N ASP A 26 -4.99 -22.94 -2.35
CA ASP A 26 -5.14 -23.47 -3.72
C ASP A 26 -4.86 -22.42 -4.82
N ASP A 27 -4.04 -21.41 -4.51
CA ASP A 27 -3.64 -20.36 -5.46
C ASP A 27 -2.11 -20.10 -5.41
N PRO A 28 -1.31 -21.01 -5.98
CA PRO A 28 0.15 -20.90 -5.92
C PRO A 28 0.64 -19.64 -6.66
N ARG A 29 -0.03 -19.24 -7.75
CA ARG A 29 0.34 -18.05 -8.51
C ARG A 29 0.20 -16.79 -7.68
N ALA A 30 -0.95 -16.59 -7.02
CA ALA A 30 -1.17 -15.42 -6.17
C ALA A 30 -0.27 -15.45 -4.94
N PHE A 31 -0.17 -16.61 -4.27
CA PHE A 31 0.63 -16.75 -3.06
C PHE A 31 2.10 -16.38 -3.31
N ILE A 32 2.70 -16.93 -4.36
CA ILE A 32 4.09 -16.63 -4.72
C ILE A 32 4.23 -15.18 -5.20
N HIS A 33 3.28 -14.67 -6.00
CA HIS A 33 3.28 -13.27 -6.45
C HIS A 33 3.34 -12.29 -5.26
N PHE A 34 2.42 -12.41 -4.31
CA PHE A 34 2.39 -11.52 -3.14
C PHE A 34 3.57 -11.77 -2.20
N GLY A 35 4.01 -13.02 -2.06
CA GLY A 35 5.22 -13.36 -1.32
C GLY A 35 6.47 -12.68 -1.90
N LEU A 36 6.63 -12.67 -3.22
CA LEU A 36 7.72 -11.97 -3.90
C LEU A 36 7.63 -10.45 -3.73
N PHE A 37 6.43 -9.87 -3.79
CA PHE A 37 6.23 -8.46 -3.48
C PHE A 37 6.64 -8.11 -2.06
N PHE A 38 6.22 -8.93 -1.09
CA PHE A 38 6.56 -8.75 0.32
C PHE A 38 8.07 -8.85 0.54
N LEU A 39 8.71 -9.90 0.03
CA LEU A 39 10.15 -10.11 0.17
C LEU A 39 10.96 -9.02 -0.55
N GLY A 40 10.59 -8.67 -1.78
CA GLY A 40 11.24 -7.61 -2.55
C GLY A 40 11.14 -6.26 -1.85
N GLY A 41 9.95 -5.91 -1.34
CA GLY A 41 9.73 -4.72 -0.53
C GLY A 41 10.51 -4.72 0.79
N HIS A 42 10.55 -5.86 1.49
CA HIS A 42 11.30 -6.03 2.73
C HIS A 42 12.79 -5.80 2.51
N LEU A 43 13.38 -6.48 1.50
CA LEU A 43 14.79 -6.34 1.15
C LEU A 43 15.12 -4.90 0.72
N LEU A 44 14.26 -4.26 -0.07
CA LEU A 44 14.41 -2.86 -0.46
C LEU A 44 14.46 -1.93 0.77
N GLY A 45 13.58 -2.17 1.75
CA GLY A 45 13.54 -1.41 3.01
C GLY A 45 14.77 -1.61 3.89
N ARG A 46 15.49 -2.73 3.77
CA ARG A 46 16.73 -3.01 4.51
C ARG A 46 17.97 -2.37 3.91
N CYS A 47 17.88 -1.82 2.69
CA CYS A 47 19.02 -1.30 1.93
C CYS A 47 18.89 0.21 1.64
N PRO A 48 19.24 1.10 2.59
CA PRO A 48 19.12 2.56 2.41
C PRO A 48 19.84 3.09 1.18
N ARG A 49 21.00 2.52 0.84
CA ARG A 49 21.78 2.87 -0.36
C ARG A 49 20.97 2.72 -1.66
N VAL A 50 20.08 1.74 -1.74
CA VAL A 50 19.21 1.54 -2.92
C VAL A 50 18.21 2.70 -3.02
N ILE A 51 17.63 3.12 -1.90
CA ILE A 51 16.70 4.26 -1.86
C ILE A 51 17.41 5.56 -2.24
N GLU A 52 18.61 5.81 -1.74
CA GLU A 52 19.42 6.98 -2.09
C GLU A 52 19.70 7.03 -3.61
N HIS A 53 20.05 5.88 -4.19
CA HIS A 53 20.28 5.76 -5.63
C HIS A 53 19.01 6.00 -6.46
N LEU A 54 17.86 5.52 -5.98
CA LEU A 54 16.55 5.79 -6.59
C LEU A 54 16.22 7.30 -6.54
N VAL A 55 16.43 7.94 -5.39
CA VAL A 55 16.18 9.38 -5.18
C VAL A 55 17.05 10.22 -6.11
N ALA A 56 18.33 9.87 -6.26
CA ALA A 56 19.26 10.54 -7.18
C ALA A 56 18.78 10.45 -8.64
N ARG A 57 18.13 9.34 -9.02
CA ARG A 57 17.65 9.07 -10.39
C ARG A 57 16.17 9.34 -10.61
N ARG A 58 15.45 9.94 -9.65
CA ARG A 58 13.98 10.10 -9.66
C ARG A 58 13.39 10.71 -10.94
N LYS A 59 14.08 11.67 -11.58
CA LYS A 59 13.64 12.28 -12.84
C LYS A 59 13.77 11.30 -14.02
N ALA A 60 14.87 10.56 -14.09
CA ALA A 60 15.07 9.52 -15.08
C ALA A 60 14.08 8.37 -14.90
N LEU A 61 13.80 7.99 -13.65
CA LEU A 61 12.76 7.00 -13.31
C LEU A 61 11.38 7.47 -13.76
N LEU A 62 11.04 8.74 -13.53
CA LEU A 62 9.78 9.33 -14.00
C LEU A 62 9.67 9.33 -15.52
N GLY A 63 10.75 9.71 -16.23
CA GLY A 63 10.80 9.64 -17.70
C GLY A 63 10.64 8.21 -18.22
N ALA A 64 11.35 7.25 -17.63
CA ALA A 64 11.20 5.84 -17.97
C ALA A 64 9.79 5.32 -17.67
N CYS A 65 9.18 5.75 -16.57
CA CYS A 65 7.81 5.41 -16.17
C CYS A 65 6.81 5.92 -17.21
N GLY A 66 6.93 7.17 -17.63
CA GLY A 66 6.07 7.77 -18.66
C GLY A 66 6.24 7.09 -20.01
N LEU A 67 7.48 6.80 -20.42
CA LEU A 67 7.76 6.10 -21.67
C LEU A 67 7.16 4.69 -21.66
N LEU A 68 7.46 3.90 -20.63
CA LEU A 68 6.96 2.52 -20.55
C LEU A 68 5.43 2.49 -20.39
N PHE A 69 4.85 3.45 -19.68
CA PHE A 69 3.39 3.61 -19.62
C PHE A 69 2.81 3.87 -21.01
N ALA A 70 3.37 4.81 -21.78
CA ALA A 70 2.88 5.10 -23.13
C ALA A 70 2.99 3.88 -24.06
N VAL A 71 4.09 3.13 -23.99
CA VAL A 71 4.29 1.91 -24.77
C VAL A 71 3.30 0.81 -24.34
N MET A 72 3.02 0.66 -23.04
CA MET A 72 2.13 -0.39 -22.51
C MET A 72 0.67 0.05 -22.33
N ALA A 73 0.32 1.29 -22.71
CA ALA A 73 -1.03 1.84 -22.52
C ALA A 73 -2.09 1.10 -23.35
N PRO A 74 -1.81 0.71 -24.61
CA PRO A 74 -2.74 -0.13 -25.36
C PRO A 74 -2.80 -1.55 -24.76
N PRO A 75 -3.99 -2.02 -24.35
CA PRO A 75 -4.12 -3.36 -23.78
C PRO A 75 -3.99 -4.44 -24.85
N ASN A 76 -3.26 -5.52 -24.55
CA ASN A 76 -3.14 -6.72 -25.38
C ASN A 76 -2.50 -6.52 -26.78
N GLU A 77 -1.70 -5.46 -26.97
CA GLU A 77 -1.00 -5.23 -28.25
C GLU A 77 0.29 -6.06 -28.42
N TYR A 78 0.83 -6.61 -27.34
CA TYR A 78 2.10 -7.34 -27.37
C TYR A 78 1.89 -8.84 -27.18
N ALA A 79 2.70 -9.64 -27.85
CA ALA A 79 2.68 -11.08 -27.64
C ALA A 79 3.18 -11.46 -26.24
N PHE A 80 2.65 -12.54 -25.69
CA PHE A 80 3.26 -13.22 -24.54
C PHE A 80 4.65 -13.75 -24.94
N PRO A 81 5.70 -13.65 -24.09
CA PRO A 81 5.72 -13.14 -22.71
C PRO A 81 6.05 -11.64 -22.57
N LEU A 82 6.25 -10.94 -23.69
CA LEU A 82 6.69 -9.54 -23.70
C LEU A 82 5.68 -8.62 -23.00
N GLU A 83 4.38 -8.84 -23.22
CA GLU A 83 3.34 -8.06 -22.55
C GLU A 83 3.42 -8.22 -21.02
N THR A 84 3.57 -9.45 -20.52
CA THR A 84 3.69 -9.74 -19.09
C THR A 84 4.92 -9.08 -18.48
N LEU A 85 6.06 -9.15 -19.17
CA LEU A 85 7.30 -8.50 -18.73
C LEU A 85 7.14 -6.98 -18.67
N GLY A 86 6.56 -6.37 -19.71
CA GLY A 86 6.33 -4.93 -19.78
C GLY A 86 5.40 -4.43 -18.67
N ARG A 87 4.28 -5.13 -18.43
CA ARG A 87 3.33 -4.79 -17.35
C ARG A 87 3.94 -4.95 -15.97
N THR A 88 4.70 -6.03 -15.74
CA THR A 88 5.38 -6.25 -14.44
C THR A 88 6.47 -5.21 -14.19
N ALA A 89 7.25 -4.87 -15.23
CA ALA A 89 8.26 -3.81 -15.16
C ALA A 89 7.61 -2.45 -14.88
N LEU A 90 6.50 -2.14 -15.55
CA LEU A 90 5.75 -0.90 -15.34
C LEU A 90 5.23 -0.78 -13.91
N GLN A 91 4.67 -1.86 -13.35
CA GLN A 91 4.20 -1.89 -11.97
C GLN A 91 5.32 -1.54 -10.96
N TRP A 92 6.49 -2.18 -11.09
CA TRP A 92 7.64 -1.84 -10.23
C TRP A 92 8.17 -0.43 -10.48
N LEU A 93 8.19 0.02 -11.73
CA LEU A 93 8.69 1.35 -12.07
C LEU A 93 7.83 2.45 -11.46
N PHE A 94 6.50 2.29 -11.45
CA PHE A 94 5.59 3.17 -10.72
C PHE A 94 5.90 3.20 -9.22
N ILE A 95 5.99 2.03 -8.58
CA ILE A 95 6.26 1.91 -7.14
C ILE A 95 7.58 2.60 -6.77
N LEU A 96 8.65 2.32 -7.51
CA LEU A 96 9.97 2.85 -7.24
C LEU A 96 10.07 4.35 -7.52
N THR A 97 9.42 4.82 -8.59
CA THR A 97 9.33 6.25 -8.91
C THR A 97 8.58 7.00 -7.81
N ALA A 98 7.42 6.50 -7.41
CA ALA A 98 6.63 7.09 -6.32
C ALA A 98 7.43 7.13 -5.02
N LEU A 99 8.12 6.05 -4.65
CA LEU A 99 8.96 6.00 -3.45
C LEU A 99 10.14 6.99 -3.51
N ALA A 100 10.81 7.10 -4.67
CA ALA A 100 11.92 8.03 -4.87
C ALA A 100 11.47 9.49 -4.73
N TRP A 101 10.33 9.85 -5.32
CA TRP A 101 9.77 11.19 -5.21
C TRP A 101 9.23 11.49 -3.81
N ALA A 102 8.52 10.55 -3.19
CA ALA A 102 8.06 10.68 -1.81
C ALA A 102 9.23 10.95 -0.85
N ARG A 103 10.33 10.19 -0.97
CA ARG A 103 11.53 10.40 -0.15
C ARG A 103 12.23 11.74 -0.42
N ALA A 104 12.17 12.23 -1.66
CA ALA A 104 12.79 13.49 -2.05
C ALA A 104 11.98 14.73 -1.67
N CYS A 105 10.66 14.63 -1.54
CA CYS A 105 9.76 15.78 -1.34
C CYS A 105 9.13 15.84 0.05
N ILE A 106 8.95 14.70 0.73
CA ILE A 106 8.28 14.65 2.03
C ILE A 106 9.32 14.71 3.14
N HIS A 107 9.54 15.91 3.67
CA HIS A 107 10.46 16.14 4.80
C HIS A 107 9.75 16.36 6.14
N VAL A 108 8.41 16.45 6.13
CA VAL A 108 7.66 16.91 7.30
C VAL A 108 7.21 15.75 8.17
N ARG A 109 7.45 15.87 9.48
CA ARG A 109 6.88 15.00 10.51
C ARG A 109 5.71 15.72 11.19
N ARG A 110 4.51 15.65 10.60
CA ARG A 110 3.30 16.21 11.22
C ARG A 110 2.73 15.23 12.25
N PRO A 111 2.20 15.71 13.40
CA PRO A 111 1.58 14.83 14.41
C PRO A 111 0.45 13.94 13.86
N TRP A 112 -0.35 14.45 12.91
CA TRP A 112 -1.42 13.68 12.28
C TRP A 112 -0.91 12.47 11.48
N LEU A 113 0.34 12.47 11.00
CA LEU A 113 0.92 11.31 10.30
C LEU A 113 1.11 10.13 11.23
N GLN A 114 1.40 10.36 12.51
CA GLN A 114 1.48 9.27 13.48
C GLN A 114 0.10 8.61 13.64
N TYR A 115 -0.94 9.45 13.79
CA TYR A 115 -2.31 9.00 13.88
C TYR A 115 -2.77 8.22 12.63
N ALA A 116 -2.46 8.73 11.43
CA ALA A 116 -2.79 8.09 10.17
C ALA A 116 -2.01 6.77 9.97
N ARG A 117 -0.72 6.75 10.32
CA ARG A 117 0.13 5.55 10.23
C ARG A 117 -0.40 4.39 11.07
N GLU A 118 -0.88 4.67 12.28
CA GLU A 118 -1.49 3.65 13.13
C GLU A 118 -2.76 3.05 12.52
N ARG A 119 -3.51 3.83 11.75
CA ARG A 119 -4.79 3.41 11.14
C ARG A 119 -4.69 2.92 9.71
N ALA A 120 -3.56 3.13 9.05
CA ALA A 120 -3.38 2.77 7.64
C ALA A 120 -3.59 1.26 7.39
N TYR A 121 -3.07 0.39 8.26
CA TYR A 121 -3.22 -1.05 8.13
C TYR A 121 -4.65 -1.54 8.42
N PRO A 122 -5.33 -1.10 9.52
CA PRO A 122 -6.75 -1.37 9.69
C PRO A 122 -7.62 -0.90 8.52
N PHE A 123 -7.34 0.30 8.00
CA PHE A 123 -8.06 0.85 6.86
C PHE A 123 -7.90 -0.02 5.62
N TYR A 124 -6.67 -0.47 5.35
CA TYR A 124 -6.36 -1.39 4.25
C TYR A 124 -7.13 -2.73 4.38
N ILE A 125 -7.28 -3.29 5.58
CA ILE A 125 -8.03 -4.54 5.75
C ILE A 125 -9.54 -4.31 5.52
N LEU A 126 -10.10 -3.23 6.06
CA LEU A 126 -11.54 -3.04 6.14
C LEU A 126 -12.16 -2.43 4.87
N HIS A 127 -11.42 -1.56 4.16
CA HIS A 127 -12.00 -0.75 3.09
C HIS A 127 -12.64 -1.59 1.98
N GLN A 128 -12.00 -2.67 1.53
CA GLN A 128 -12.52 -3.49 0.42
C GLN A 128 -13.86 -4.14 0.78
N THR A 129 -13.97 -4.71 1.99
CA THR A 129 -15.24 -5.29 2.47
C THR A 129 -16.34 -4.23 2.55
N VAL A 130 -16.01 -3.04 3.06
CA VAL A 130 -16.96 -1.91 3.13
C VAL A 130 -17.37 -1.46 1.73
N ILE A 131 -16.44 -1.38 0.77
CA ILE A 131 -16.73 -1.03 -0.63
C ILE A 131 -17.73 -2.00 -1.26
N VAL A 132 -17.57 -3.31 -1.06
CA VAL A 132 -18.50 -4.30 -1.60
C VAL A 132 -19.89 -4.15 -0.98
N ILE A 133 -19.98 -4.01 0.34
CA ILE A 133 -21.26 -3.86 1.05
C ILE A 133 -21.97 -2.58 0.62
N VAL A 134 -21.27 -1.44 0.62
CA VAL A 134 -21.85 -0.16 0.21
C VAL A 134 -22.20 -0.18 -1.27
N GLY A 135 -21.31 -0.67 -2.13
CA GLY A 135 -21.53 -0.79 -3.57
C GLY A 135 -22.80 -1.57 -3.87
N PHE A 136 -23.00 -2.72 -3.23
CA PHE A 136 -24.23 -3.50 -3.35
C PHE A 136 -25.46 -2.73 -2.87
N ALA A 137 -25.37 -1.98 -1.77
CA ALA A 137 -26.51 -1.25 -1.21
C ALA A 137 -26.92 -0.03 -2.05
N VAL A 138 -26.00 0.57 -2.81
CA VAL A 138 -26.25 1.84 -3.55
C VAL A 138 -26.31 1.65 -5.06
N VAL A 139 -26.01 0.47 -5.61
CA VAL A 139 -25.93 0.24 -7.06
C VAL A 139 -27.24 0.58 -7.79
N ASP A 140 -28.38 0.36 -7.15
CA ASP A 140 -29.71 0.60 -7.72
C ASP A 140 -30.24 2.03 -7.47
N TRP A 141 -29.43 2.92 -6.89
CA TRP A 141 -29.86 4.30 -6.65
C TRP A 141 -30.10 5.02 -7.99
N PRO A 142 -31.18 5.81 -8.11
CA PRO A 142 -31.52 6.54 -9.34
C PRO A 142 -30.67 7.81 -9.49
N VAL A 143 -29.34 7.67 -9.42
CA VAL A 143 -28.38 8.77 -9.58
C VAL A 143 -27.40 8.43 -10.72
N GLY A 144 -26.89 9.46 -11.40
CA GLY A 144 -25.94 9.25 -12.50
C GLY A 144 -24.61 8.64 -12.03
N PRO A 145 -23.72 8.23 -12.96
CA PRO A 145 -22.46 7.54 -12.63
C PRO A 145 -21.57 8.32 -11.65
N TRP A 146 -21.52 9.65 -11.81
CA TRP A 146 -20.78 10.52 -10.88
C TRP A 146 -21.42 10.59 -9.49
N GLY A 147 -22.75 10.54 -9.41
CA GLY A 147 -23.48 10.47 -8.15
C GLY A 147 -23.18 9.17 -7.42
N LEU A 148 -23.23 8.03 -8.13
CA LEU A 148 -22.86 6.72 -7.58
C LEU A 148 -21.40 6.71 -7.13
N PHE A 149 -20.48 7.23 -7.94
CA PHE A 149 -19.06 7.31 -7.60
C PHE A 149 -18.84 8.12 -6.31
N LEU A 150 -19.42 9.31 -6.21
CA LEU A 150 -19.30 10.16 -5.03
C LEU A 150 -19.96 9.53 -3.80
N ALA A 151 -21.12 8.88 -3.97
CA ALA A 151 -21.80 8.17 -2.89
C ALA A 151 -20.94 7.02 -2.36
N VAL A 152 -20.47 6.13 -3.24
CA VAL A 152 -19.58 5.02 -2.86
C VAL A 152 -18.31 5.55 -2.21
N LEU A 153 -17.63 6.53 -2.81
CA LEU A 153 -16.39 7.10 -2.27
C LEU A 153 -16.59 7.66 -0.86
N THR A 154 -17.61 8.50 -0.66
CA THR A 154 -17.84 9.18 0.62
C THR A 154 -18.34 8.23 1.71
N LEU A 155 -19.28 7.34 1.39
CA LEU A 155 -19.83 6.37 2.33
C LEU A 155 -18.76 5.36 2.75
N THR A 156 -18.02 4.80 1.79
CA THR A 156 -17.00 3.78 2.09
C THR A 156 -15.85 4.38 2.89
N PHE A 157 -15.39 5.58 2.55
CA PHE A 157 -14.37 6.28 3.32
C PHE A 157 -14.83 6.52 4.76
N SER A 158 -16.03 7.07 4.94
CA SER A 158 -16.56 7.43 6.26
C SER A 158 -16.80 6.20 7.15
N LEU A 159 -17.39 5.14 6.58
CA LEU A 159 -17.65 3.89 7.30
C LEU A 159 -16.36 3.18 7.65
N THR A 160 -15.42 3.04 6.71
CA THR A 160 -14.11 2.43 6.96
C THR A 160 -13.36 3.20 8.04
N TRP A 161 -13.36 4.53 7.97
CA TRP A 161 -12.74 5.39 8.98
C TRP A 161 -13.37 5.19 10.36
N GLY A 162 -14.70 5.18 10.45
CA GLY A 162 -15.42 4.93 11.70
C GLY A 162 -15.12 3.56 12.28
N LEU A 163 -15.05 2.51 11.45
CA LEU A 163 -14.65 1.18 11.87
C LEU A 163 -13.20 1.15 12.38
N CYS A 164 -12.27 1.83 11.70
CA CYS A 164 -10.88 1.95 12.16
C CYS A 164 -10.78 2.63 13.53
N GLU A 165 -11.60 3.65 13.79
CA GLU A 165 -11.70 4.25 15.13
C GLU A 165 -12.26 3.27 16.17
N GLY A 166 -13.27 2.48 15.80
CA GLY A 166 -13.81 1.42 16.65
C GLY A 166 -12.74 0.39 17.03
N VAL A 167 -12.03 -0.15 16.04
CA VAL A 167 -10.91 -1.10 16.22
C VAL A 167 -9.83 -0.48 17.11
N ALA A 168 -9.49 0.80 16.90
CA ALA A 168 -8.46 1.48 17.68
C ALA A 168 -8.81 1.63 19.17
N ARG A 169 -10.11 1.61 19.54
CA ARG A 169 -10.60 1.74 20.92
C ARG A 169 -10.57 0.42 21.70
N VAL A 170 -10.62 -0.71 21.00
CA VAL A 170 -10.70 -2.05 21.62
C VAL A 170 -9.30 -2.68 21.71
N PRO A 171 -8.74 -2.90 22.91
CA PRO A 171 -7.33 -3.27 23.08
C PRO A 171 -6.89 -4.54 22.35
N TRP A 172 -7.71 -5.60 22.36
CA TRP A 172 -7.37 -6.86 21.70
C TRP A 172 -7.44 -6.77 20.18
N LEU A 173 -8.40 -5.99 19.64
CA LEU A 173 -8.50 -5.73 18.21
C LEU A 173 -7.29 -4.96 17.67
N ARG A 174 -6.66 -4.11 18.48
CA ARG A 174 -5.42 -3.43 18.07
C ARG A 174 -4.34 -4.41 17.63
N ALA A 175 -4.16 -5.52 18.36
CA ALA A 175 -3.18 -6.54 18.00
C ALA A 175 -3.54 -7.25 16.69
N CYS A 176 -4.81 -7.62 16.50
CA CYS A 176 -5.29 -8.27 15.27
C CYS A 176 -5.11 -7.40 14.01
N PHE A 177 -5.15 -6.07 14.17
CA PHE A 177 -5.01 -5.10 13.08
C PHE A 177 -3.66 -4.37 13.12
N GLY A 178 -2.60 -5.01 13.63
CA GLY A 178 -1.22 -4.51 13.52
C GLY A 178 -0.95 -3.15 14.19
N MET A 179 -1.83 -2.70 15.08
CA MET A 179 -1.66 -1.46 15.84
C MET A 179 -0.80 -1.70 17.10
N PRO A 180 0.04 -0.74 17.48
CA PRO A 180 0.82 -0.85 18.71
C PRO A 180 -0.12 -0.95 19.92
N ALA A 181 0.27 -1.71 20.94
CA ALA A 181 -0.45 -1.71 22.21
C ALA A 181 -0.54 -0.28 22.75
N ARG A 182 -1.68 0.08 23.35
CA ARG A 182 -1.82 1.39 23.97
C ARG A 182 -0.81 1.45 25.11
N SER A 183 0.25 2.24 24.93
CA SER A 183 1.20 2.51 26.01
C SER A 183 0.39 3.00 27.21
N LYS A 184 0.47 2.29 28.35
CA LYS A 184 0.02 2.85 29.62
C LYS A 184 0.86 4.10 29.80
N ARG A 185 0.25 5.27 29.59
CA ARG A 185 0.84 6.60 29.79
C ARG A 185 1.80 6.51 30.98
N ALA A 186 3.10 6.62 30.72
CA ALA A 186 4.09 6.73 31.79
C ALA A 186 3.59 7.85 32.71
N ALA A 187 3.45 7.51 34.00
CA ALA A 187 3.07 8.47 35.03
C ALA A 187 3.95 9.72 34.88
N PRO A 188 3.41 10.93 35.07
CA PRO A 188 4.22 12.13 35.01
C PRO A 188 5.39 11.94 35.97
N ILE A 189 6.62 12.03 35.45
CA ILE A 189 7.82 12.07 36.28
C ILE A 189 7.59 13.24 37.24
N HIS A 190 7.43 12.94 38.53
CA HIS A 190 7.37 13.96 39.57
C HIS A 190 8.61 14.86 39.38
N ALA A 191 8.37 16.13 39.10
CA ALA A 191 9.42 17.13 39.03
C ALA A 191 10.21 17.08 40.34
N ALA A 192 11.48 16.74 40.26
CA ALA A 192 12.38 16.83 41.40
C ALA A 192 12.39 18.29 41.87
N ALA A 193 12.05 18.50 43.14
CA ALA A 193 12.04 19.81 43.79
C ALA A 193 13.43 20.47 43.71
N PRO A 194 13.50 21.81 43.62
CA PRO A 194 14.78 22.51 43.61
C PRO A 194 15.51 22.30 44.93
N VAL A 195 16.75 21.81 44.84
CA VAL A 195 17.68 21.74 45.97
C VAL A 195 18.05 23.17 46.35
N HIS A 196 17.55 23.64 47.50
CA HIS A 196 18.07 24.83 48.17
C HIS A 196 19.47 24.53 48.71
N THR A 197 20.48 25.18 48.15
CA THR A 197 21.79 25.33 48.81
C THR A 197 21.80 26.69 49.50
N ALA A 198 21.91 26.66 50.84
CA ALA A 198 22.31 27.78 51.68
C ALA A 198 23.84 27.80 51.81
#